data_AF-A0A0K8PPC6-F1
#
_entry.id   AF-A0A0K8PPC6-F1
#
_cell.length_a   1.000
_cell.length_b   1.000
_cell.length_c   1.000
_cell.angle_alpha   90.00
_cell.angle_beta   90.00
_cell.angle_gamma   90.00
#
_symmetry.space_group_name_H-M   'P 1'
#
loop_
_entity.id
_entity.type
_entity.pdbx_description
1 polymer ?
#
loop_
_entity_poly.entity_id
_entity_poly.type
_entity_poly.pdbx_seq_one_letter_code
_entity_poly.pdbx_strand_id
1 'polypeptide(L)'
;MPKDKSRPPLDRPWESGWAPDTTRAPGTRRLWLAGALALATITACVTAVTVLENESGEPAPEAAEPTTLGSSAPGGLISFATPSKGAGETPGARGDRPSPTPTPSTSAPTGADSSPKPQKKAPKPSPSRATSKPPKPPASPGISIRSVNYPDRYWRVRDGYVRLDQIGSGPEQREDATFERVSGLADSSCHSFTTADGRYLRHRSFVLVKDTDDGSALFEKDATFCPRPAASSGAVMLESVNYPGRFLRHRNFQLRLEPYQHDGLYLADSSFRLVAGLD
;
A
#
# COMPACT_ATOMS: atom_id res chain seq x y z
N MET A 1 56.87 34.36 -34.90
CA MET A 1 56.15 33.16 -35.37
C MET A 1 55.71 32.33 -34.17
N PRO A 2 54.47 32.47 -33.68
CA PRO A 2 53.80 31.38 -32.96
C PRO A 2 52.81 30.68 -33.89
N LYS A 3 52.76 29.35 -33.80
CA LYS A 3 51.92 28.46 -34.62
C LYS A 3 50.45 28.58 -34.22
N ASP A 4 49.61 29.05 -35.14
CA ASP A 4 48.15 28.90 -35.09
C ASP A 4 47.80 27.40 -35.12
N LYS A 5 47.10 26.93 -34.08
CA LYS A 5 46.47 25.61 -34.06
C LYS A 5 45.00 25.77 -34.43
N SER A 6 44.66 25.34 -35.64
CA SER A 6 43.31 25.30 -36.19
C SER A 6 42.35 24.50 -35.29
N ARG A 7 41.20 25.10 -34.97
CA ARG A 7 40.08 24.48 -34.25
C ARG A 7 39.18 23.74 -35.27
N PRO A 8 38.75 22.49 -35.02
CA PRO A 8 37.82 21.80 -35.93
C PRO A 8 36.39 22.36 -35.81
N PRO A 9 35.56 22.26 -36.87
CA PRO A 9 34.19 22.76 -36.86
C PRO A 9 33.27 21.87 -35.99
N LEU A 10 32.29 22.51 -35.35
CA LEU A 10 31.16 21.83 -34.69
C LEU A 10 30.09 21.53 -35.74
N ASP A 11 29.98 20.27 -36.15
CA ASP A 11 28.82 19.77 -36.87
C ASP A 11 27.61 19.67 -35.91
N ARG A 12 26.49 20.28 -36.30
CA ARG A 12 25.19 20.23 -35.60
C ARG A 12 24.28 19.19 -36.27
N PRO A 13 23.97 18.05 -35.64
CA PRO A 13 23.24 16.97 -36.33
C PRO A 13 21.71 16.95 -36.11
N TRP A 14 21.06 18.02 -35.60
CA TRP A 14 19.64 17.92 -35.17
C TRP A 14 18.60 18.68 -36.00
N GLU A 15 18.94 19.27 -37.15
CA GLU A 15 17.92 19.76 -38.09
C GLU A 15 17.46 18.64 -39.03
N SER A 16 16.50 17.84 -38.57
CA SER A 16 15.62 17.05 -39.45
C SER A 16 14.19 17.51 -39.24
N GLY A 17 13.64 18.16 -40.26
CA GLY A 17 12.30 18.72 -40.26
C GLY A 17 11.24 17.64 -40.12
N TRP A 18 10.47 17.70 -39.03
CA TRP A 18 9.24 16.96 -38.85
C TRP A 18 8.08 17.94 -38.86
N ALA A 19 7.38 18.06 -39.99
CA ALA A 19 6.06 18.68 -40.04
C ALA A 19 5.01 17.57 -39.87
N PRO A 20 4.07 17.67 -38.90
CA PRO A 20 3.00 16.69 -38.77
C PRO A 20 2.04 16.77 -39.97
N ASP A 21 1.87 15.62 -40.62
CA ASP A 21 1.02 15.40 -41.79
C ASP A 21 -0.47 15.45 -41.38
N THR A 22 -1.21 16.46 -41.86
CA THR A 22 -2.62 16.74 -41.48
C THR A 22 -3.65 16.07 -42.39
N THR A 23 -3.22 15.17 -43.27
CA THR A 23 -4.05 14.58 -44.32
C THR A 23 -4.98 13.43 -43.88
N ARG A 24 -4.97 13.06 -42.59
CA ARG A 24 -5.84 12.00 -42.02
C ARG A 24 -6.91 12.54 -41.06
N ALA A 25 -7.77 13.43 -41.53
CA ALA A 25 -9.03 13.73 -40.85
C ALA A 25 -10.15 12.77 -41.35
N PRO A 26 -10.80 11.96 -40.48
CA PRO A 26 -11.92 11.10 -40.87
C PRO A 26 -13.19 11.92 -41.16
N GLY A 27 -13.94 11.51 -42.20
CA GLY A 27 -15.08 12.25 -42.76
C GLY A 27 -16.26 12.53 -41.79
N THR A 28 -16.85 13.71 -42.00
CA THR A 28 -17.88 14.40 -41.19
C THR A 28 -19.19 13.65 -40.94
N ARG A 29 -19.45 12.51 -41.57
CA ARG A 29 -20.72 11.78 -41.43
C ARG A 29 -20.84 10.94 -40.16
N ARG A 30 -19.73 10.54 -39.53
CA ARG A 30 -19.76 9.76 -38.27
C ARG A 30 -19.92 10.64 -37.01
N LEU A 31 -19.73 11.95 -37.13
CA LEU A 31 -19.84 12.89 -36.01
C LEU A 31 -21.31 13.17 -35.63
N TRP A 32 -22.22 13.16 -36.62
CA TRP A 32 -23.63 13.52 -36.41
C TRP A 32 -24.45 12.45 -35.66
N LEU A 33 -24.14 11.18 -35.87
CA LEU A 33 -24.85 10.08 -35.20
C LEU A 33 -24.44 9.95 -33.72
N ALA A 34 -23.19 10.27 -33.37
CA ALA A 34 -22.74 10.28 -31.98
C ALA A 34 -23.31 11.46 -31.17
N GLY A 35 -23.52 12.61 -31.82
CA GLY A 35 -24.13 13.79 -31.18
C GLY A 35 -25.60 13.61 -30.82
N ALA A 36 -26.39 12.93 -31.66
CA ALA A 36 -27.82 12.70 -31.41
C ALA A 36 -28.08 11.77 -30.22
N LEU A 37 -27.25 10.73 -30.04
CA LEU A 37 -27.40 9.76 -28.95
C LEU A 37 -27.06 10.37 -27.57
N ALA A 38 -26.07 11.26 -27.50
CA ALA A 38 -25.68 11.95 -26.27
C ALA A 38 -26.75 12.93 -25.76
N LEU A 39 -27.53 13.54 -26.65
CA LEU A 39 -28.61 14.46 -26.25
C LEU A 39 -29.80 13.71 -25.62
N ALA A 40 -30.14 12.53 -26.15
CA ALA A 40 -31.24 11.71 -25.64
C ALA A 40 -30.97 11.18 -24.22
N THR A 41 -29.73 10.80 -23.89
CA THR A 41 -29.38 10.29 -22.56
C THR A 41 -29.36 11.38 -21.49
N ILE A 42 -28.90 12.59 -21.82
CA ILE A 42 -28.96 13.73 -20.90
C ILE A 42 -30.41 14.08 -20.58
N THR A 43 -31.31 14.03 -21.57
CA THR A 43 -32.73 14.35 -21.37
C THR A 43 -33.41 13.36 -20.40
N ALA A 44 -33.08 12.06 -20.50
CA ALA A 44 -33.60 11.03 -19.60
C ALA A 44 -33.05 11.14 -18.16
N CYS A 45 -31.78 11.53 -17.99
CA CYS A 45 -31.18 11.72 -16.66
C CYS A 45 -31.78 12.93 -15.93
N VAL A 46 -32.07 14.03 -16.63
CA VAL A 46 -32.69 15.23 -16.03
C VAL A 46 -34.10 14.93 -15.54
N THR A 47 -34.91 14.17 -16.30
CA THR A 47 -36.26 13.78 -15.85
C THR A 47 -36.25 12.88 -14.61
N ALA A 48 -35.22 12.04 -14.42
CA ALA A 48 -35.12 11.18 -13.24
C ALA A 48 -34.79 11.98 -11.96
N VAL A 49 -33.93 13.00 -12.06
CA VAL A 49 -33.57 13.85 -10.92
C VAL A 49 -34.77 14.69 -10.47
N THR A 50 -35.54 15.25 -11.41
CA THR A 50 -36.73 16.05 -11.07
C THR A 50 -37.86 15.24 -10.41
N VAL A 51 -37.93 13.92 -10.65
CA VAL A 51 -38.93 13.04 -10.03
C VAL A 51 -38.52 12.63 -8.61
N LEU A 52 -37.21 12.54 -8.33
CA LEU A 52 -36.70 12.21 -6.99
C LEU A 52 -36.68 13.42 -6.04
N GLU A 53 -36.56 14.64 -6.55
CA GLU A 53 -36.63 15.87 -5.73
C GLU A 53 -38.06 16.27 -5.32
N ASN A 54 -39.09 15.66 -5.93
CA ASN A 54 -40.49 15.97 -5.59
C ASN A 54 -41.03 15.16 -4.39
N GLU A 55 -40.24 14.25 -3.81
CA GLU A 55 -40.63 13.36 -2.70
C GLU A 55 -40.21 13.87 -1.31
N SER A 56 -39.52 15.02 -1.18
CA SER A 56 -39.12 15.58 0.13
C SER A 56 -39.91 16.83 0.53
N GLY A 57 -41.24 16.71 0.49
CA GLY A 57 -42.16 17.73 1.02
C GLY A 57 -42.56 17.48 2.48
N GLU A 58 -41.92 18.18 3.43
CA GLU A 58 -42.55 18.56 4.70
C GLU A 58 -42.44 20.08 4.90
N PRO A 59 -43.51 20.77 5.38
CA PRO A 59 -43.55 22.23 5.45
C PRO A 59 -43.10 22.76 6.83
N ALA A 60 -42.38 23.88 6.85
CA ALA A 60 -42.16 24.68 8.06
C ALA A 60 -42.65 26.12 7.84
N PRO A 61 -43.25 26.79 8.85
CA PRO A 61 -44.01 28.03 8.66
C PRO A 61 -43.17 29.32 8.84
N GLU A 62 -43.48 30.27 7.96
CA GLU A 62 -43.83 31.69 8.21
C GLU A 62 -42.80 32.75 8.70
N ALA A 63 -42.57 33.73 7.78
CA ALA A 63 -42.42 35.20 7.91
C ALA A 63 -41.22 35.79 8.71
N ALA A 64 -40.59 36.92 8.36
CA ALA A 64 -40.91 38.07 7.51
C ALA A 64 -39.58 38.77 7.09
N GLU A 65 -39.35 39.13 5.81
CA GLU A 65 -39.55 40.46 5.17
C GLU A 65 -38.21 41.25 4.97
N PRO A 66 -38.12 42.20 3.99
CA PRO A 66 -37.11 42.14 2.93
C PRO A 66 -36.23 43.42 2.80
N THR A 67 -35.12 43.36 2.06
CA THR A 67 -34.51 44.56 1.45
C THR A 67 -33.73 44.25 0.14
N THR A 68 -34.41 44.52 -0.98
CA THR A 68 -34.00 45.07 -2.30
C THR A 68 -32.64 44.77 -2.96
N LEU A 69 -32.75 44.11 -4.14
CA LEU A 69 -32.26 44.43 -5.50
C LEU A 69 -30.75 44.62 -5.80
N GLY A 70 -30.25 43.82 -6.75
CA GLY A 70 -28.98 44.07 -7.44
C GLY A 70 -28.48 43.01 -8.43
N SER A 71 -29.30 42.66 -9.42
CA SER A 71 -29.03 42.10 -10.76
C SER A 71 -27.65 41.49 -11.15
N SER A 72 -27.76 40.34 -11.83
CA SER A 72 -26.88 39.75 -12.87
C SER A 72 -25.81 38.73 -12.43
N ALA A 73 -26.19 37.45 -12.58
CA ALA A 73 -25.32 36.33 -12.99
C ALA A 73 -25.41 36.20 -14.55
N PRO A 74 -24.71 35.28 -15.26
CA PRO A 74 -24.05 34.07 -14.75
C PRO A 74 -22.70 33.71 -15.42
N GLY A 75 -21.89 32.88 -14.78
CA GLY A 75 -21.79 31.43 -15.07
C GLY A 75 -20.31 31.08 -15.21
N GLY A 76 -19.80 29.87 -15.00
CA GLY A 76 -20.37 28.56 -14.70
C GLY A 76 -19.20 27.56 -14.54
N LEU A 77 -19.50 26.46 -13.85
CA LEU A 77 -18.63 25.35 -13.44
C LEU A 77 -18.42 24.32 -14.57
N ILE A 78 -17.39 23.44 -14.45
CA ILE A 78 -17.40 21.95 -14.62
C ILE A 78 -15.94 21.43 -14.65
N SER A 79 -15.45 20.38 -13.98
CA SER A 79 -15.90 19.00 -13.68
C SER A 79 -15.54 17.93 -14.74
N PHE A 80 -14.52 17.13 -14.38
CA PHE A 80 -14.31 15.68 -14.55
C PHE A 80 -15.12 14.86 -15.59
N ALA A 81 -14.43 13.98 -16.35
CA ALA A 81 -14.41 12.52 -16.15
C ALA A 81 -14.14 11.71 -17.46
N THR A 82 -13.43 10.61 -17.28
CA THR A 82 -13.22 9.46 -18.17
C THR A 82 -14.52 8.75 -18.58
N PRO A 83 -14.45 7.89 -19.62
CA PRO A 83 -15.23 6.65 -19.58
C PRO A 83 -14.40 5.39 -19.92
N SER A 84 -14.96 4.25 -19.55
CA SER A 84 -14.45 2.88 -19.69
C SER A 84 -15.46 2.01 -20.45
N LYS A 85 -15.03 0.79 -20.86
CA LYS A 85 -15.81 -0.40 -21.29
C LYS A 85 -16.33 -0.41 -22.75
N GLY A 86 -16.34 -1.51 -23.52
CA GLY A 86 -15.95 -2.92 -23.36
C GLY A 86 -16.58 -3.81 -24.46
N ALA A 87 -16.11 -5.07 -24.56
CA ALA A 87 -16.67 -6.26 -25.28
C ALA A 87 -16.71 -6.25 -26.82
N GLY A 88 -16.53 -7.34 -27.58
CA GLY A 88 -16.23 -8.76 -27.31
C GLY A 88 -16.72 -9.61 -28.50
N GLU A 89 -15.96 -10.61 -28.98
CA GLU A 89 -16.48 -11.71 -29.83
C GLU A 89 -15.51 -12.89 -29.96
N THR A 90 -16.06 -14.11 -29.90
CA THR A 90 -15.49 -15.45 -30.21
C THR A 90 -16.55 -16.18 -31.08
N PRO A 91 -16.27 -17.23 -31.92
CA PRO A 91 -15.84 -18.56 -31.43
C PRO A 91 -15.06 -19.50 -32.42
N GLY A 92 -14.46 -20.57 -31.84
CA GLY A 92 -14.14 -21.87 -32.49
C GLY A 92 -12.67 -22.09 -32.91
N ALA A 93 -12.00 -23.23 -32.75
CA ALA A 93 -12.38 -24.57 -32.30
C ALA A 93 -11.11 -25.46 -32.05
N ARG A 94 -11.26 -26.44 -31.12
CA ARG A 94 -10.69 -27.82 -31.08
C ARG A 94 -9.17 -28.08 -31.03
N GLY A 95 -8.78 -28.98 -30.12
CA GLY A 95 -7.54 -29.77 -30.24
C GLY A 95 -6.94 -30.28 -28.93
N ASP A 96 -7.50 -31.37 -28.42
CA ASP A 96 -6.87 -32.51 -27.71
C ASP A 96 -5.87 -32.37 -26.53
N ARG A 97 -6.25 -33.08 -25.46
CA ARG A 97 -5.49 -33.53 -24.27
C ARG A 97 -4.64 -34.76 -24.66
N PRO A 98 -3.57 -35.12 -23.93
CA PRO A 98 -3.79 -35.97 -22.74
C PRO A 98 -2.84 -35.72 -21.55
N SER A 99 -3.32 -36.13 -20.37
CA SER A 99 -2.59 -36.33 -19.12
C SER A 99 -1.47 -37.37 -19.25
N PRO A 100 -0.54 -37.40 -18.27
CA PRO A 100 -0.42 -38.65 -17.52
C PRO A 100 -0.27 -38.47 -16.01
N THR A 101 -0.94 -39.37 -15.29
CA THR A 101 -0.65 -39.82 -13.92
C THR A 101 -0.31 -41.30 -14.02
N PRO A 102 0.67 -41.79 -13.24
CA PRO A 102 0.51 -43.12 -12.67
C PRO A 102 0.80 -43.17 -11.16
N THR A 103 -0.19 -43.70 -10.44
CA THR A 103 -0.18 -44.79 -9.42
C THR A 103 0.92 -44.87 -8.34
N PRO A 104 0.54 -45.21 -7.08
CA PRO A 104 1.46 -45.44 -5.97
C PRO A 104 2.09 -46.84 -6.00
N SER A 105 3.34 -46.95 -5.54
CA SER A 105 4.00 -48.24 -5.30
C SER A 105 4.10 -48.52 -3.81
N THR A 106 3.35 -49.53 -3.36
CA THR A 106 3.59 -50.30 -2.14
C THR A 106 4.56 -51.43 -2.45
N SER A 107 5.59 -51.65 -1.63
CA SER A 107 6.23 -52.95 -1.42
C SER A 107 7.11 -52.92 -0.17
N ALA A 108 6.65 -53.60 0.87
CA ALA A 108 7.50 -54.23 1.88
C ALA A 108 7.78 -55.67 1.43
N PRO A 109 8.87 -56.29 1.92
CA PRO A 109 8.70 -57.62 2.50
C PRO A 109 9.39 -57.80 3.86
N THR A 110 9.01 -58.92 4.45
CA THR A 110 9.00 -59.34 5.86
C THR A 110 10.25 -60.15 6.27
N GLY A 111 10.50 -60.23 7.59
CA GLY A 111 11.24 -61.30 8.27
C GLY A 111 12.60 -60.84 8.84
N ALA A 112 13.00 -61.12 10.08
CA ALA A 112 12.47 -62.00 11.10
C ALA A 112 13.03 -61.61 12.50
N ASP A 113 12.30 -62.02 13.54
CA ASP A 113 12.71 -62.36 14.92
C ASP A 113 14.19 -62.12 15.30
N SER A 114 14.49 -61.51 16.44
CA SER A 114 14.38 -62.23 17.72
C SER A 114 14.40 -61.28 18.92
N SER A 115 13.50 -61.52 19.87
CA SER A 115 13.63 -61.12 21.27
C SER A 115 13.96 -62.37 22.09
N PRO A 116 14.81 -62.27 23.13
CA PRO A 116 14.29 -62.59 24.46
C PRO A 116 14.72 -61.64 25.60
N LYS A 117 13.69 -61.29 26.38
CA LYS A 117 13.53 -60.70 27.74
C LYS A 117 14.37 -61.42 28.85
N PRO A 118 14.37 -61.01 30.15
CA PRO A 118 14.34 -59.71 30.86
C PRO A 118 15.49 -59.54 31.89
N GLN A 119 15.78 -58.31 32.35
CA GLN A 119 16.30 -58.11 33.72
C GLN A 119 15.56 -57.00 34.48
N LYS A 120 15.12 -57.38 35.69
CA LYS A 120 14.37 -56.61 36.68
C LYS A 120 15.24 -55.50 37.30
N LYS A 121 14.68 -54.30 37.50
CA LYS A 121 14.97 -53.50 38.70
C LYS A 121 13.82 -52.54 39.04
N ALA A 122 13.66 -52.35 40.35
CA ALA A 122 12.54 -51.81 41.11
C ALA A 122 12.27 -50.29 40.93
N PRO A 123 11.13 -49.75 41.42
CA PRO A 123 10.66 -48.41 41.12
C PRO A 123 11.18 -47.35 42.12
N LYS A 124 11.44 -46.13 41.64
CA LYS A 124 11.57 -44.91 42.46
C LYS A 124 11.31 -43.65 41.61
N PRO A 125 10.98 -42.51 42.24
CA PRO A 125 9.73 -41.79 42.02
C PRO A 125 9.89 -40.63 41.02
N SER A 126 8.77 -40.27 40.40
CA SER A 126 8.63 -39.11 39.54
C SER A 126 8.79 -37.81 40.33
N PRO A 127 9.62 -36.84 39.90
CA PRO A 127 9.44 -35.45 40.26
C PRO A 127 8.68 -34.75 39.14
N SER A 128 7.45 -34.31 39.42
CA SER A 128 6.77 -33.29 38.63
C SER A 128 7.66 -32.06 38.53
N ARG A 129 8.38 -31.89 37.42
CA ARG A 129 9.01 -30.62 37.07
C ARG A 129 7.95 -29.78 36.37
N ALA A 130 7.30 -28.93 37.15
CA ALA A 130 6.53 -27.82 36.61
C ALA A 130 7.42 -27.04 35.63
N THR A 131 6.99 -26.96 34.38
CA THR A 131 7.62 -26.11 33.36
C THR A 131 7.31 -24.65 33.71
N SER A 132 8.21 -24.02 34.46
CA SER A 132 8.19 -22.57 34.67
C SER A 132 8.48 -21.89 33.33
N LYS A 133 7.49 -21.20 32.77
CA LYS A 133 7.64 -20.26 31.65
C LYS A 133 8.78 -19.27 31.99
N PRO A 134 9.74 -19.01 31.07
CA PRO A 134 10.78 -18.02 31.32
C PRO A 134 10.16 -16.66 31.64
N PRO A 135 10.71 -15.87 32.58
CA PRO A 135 10.21 -14.53 32.85
C PRO A 135 10.34 -13.67 31.59
N LYS A 136 9.24 -12.99 31.23
CA LYS A 136 9.21 -11.99 30.15
C LYS A 136 10.30 -10.96 30.45
N PRO A 137 11.25 -10.69 29.53
CA PRO A 137 12.20 -9.60 29.70
C PRO A 137 11.44 -8.30 30.00
N PRO A 138 11.98 -7.40 30.85
CA PRO A 138 11.35 -6.11 31.08
C PRO A 138 11.11 -5.45 29.72
N ALA A 139 9.84 -5.12 29.45
CA ALA A 139 9.46 -4.48 28.20
C ALA A 139 10.30 -3.22 28.07
N SER A 140 11.21 -3.18 27.09
CA SER A 140 11.82 -1.91 26.73
C SER A 140 10.66 -0.96 26.43
N PRO A 141 10.70 0.31 26.89
CA PRO A 141 9.68 1.26 26.49
C PRO A 141 9.68 1.24 24.96
N GLY A 142 8.52 0.96 24.37
CA GLY A 142 8.39 0.83 22.93
C GLY A 142 8.77 2.13 22.23
N ILE A 143 8.66 2.15 20.91
CA ILE A 143 8.86 3.35 20.10
C ILE A 143 7.57 3.69 19.38
N SER A 144 7.38 4.98 19.13
CA SER A 144 6.34 5.45 18.20
C SER A 144 7.00 6.13 17.01
N ILE A 145 6.42 5.93 15.83
CA ILE A 145 6.94 6.47 14.58
C ILE A 145 6.11 7.69 14.21
N ARG A 146 6.66 8.88 14.41
CA ARG A 146 6.00 10.17 14.20
C ARG A 146 6.30 10.71 12.82
N SER A 147 5.29 11.20 12.10
CA SER A 147 5.50 11.88 10.82
C SER A 147 6.26 13.20 11.02
N VAL A 148 7.14 13.55 10.07
CA VAL A 148 7.83 14.85 10.09
C VAL A 148 6.90 15.99 9.69
N ASN A 149 6.08 15.79 8.65
CA ASN A 149 5.19 16.84 8.12
C ASN A 149 3.80 16.87 8.76
N TYR A 150 3.41 15.81 9.47
CA TYR A 150 2.25 15.80 10.38
C TYR A 150 2.72 15.44 11.80
N PRO A 151 3.33 16.39 12.52
CA PRO A 151 3.99 16.11 13.80
C PRO A 151 3.01 15.77 14.94
N ASP A 152 1.72 15.96 14.74
CA ASP A 152 0.64 15.52 15.63
C ASP A 152 0.19 14.06 15.36
N ARG A 153 0.81 13.38 14.39
CA ARG A 153 0.40 12.04 13.94
C ARG A 153 1.51 11.01 13.99
N TYR A 154 1.08 9.79 14.27
CA TYR A 154 1.92 8.63 14.49
C TYR A 154 1.43 7.45 13.64
N TRP A 155 2.33 6.52 13.36
CA TRP A 155 1.92 5.22 12.86
C TRP A 155 1.02 4.56 13.88
N ARG A 156 -0.11 4.04 13.42
CA ARG A 156 -1.06 3.29 14.22
C ARG A 156 -1.58 2.11 13.42
N VAL A 157 -1.72 0.96 14.06
CA VAL A 157 -2.40 -0.18 13.47
C VAL A 157 -3.91 -0.01 13.65
N ARG A 158 -4.67 -0.13 12.56
CA ARG A 158 -6.14 -0.19 12.57
C ARG A 158 -6.62 -1.11 11.45
N ASP A 159 -7.53 -2.03 11.78
CA ASP A 159 -8.08 -3.01 10.84
C ASP A 159 -7.01 -3.84 10.11
N GLY A 160 -5.86 -4.08 10.75
CA GLY A 160 -4.70 -4.79 10.18
C GLY A 160 -3.79 -3.95 9.29
N TYR A 161 -4.11 -2.69 9.03
CA TYR A 161 -3.30 -1.76 8.24
C TYR A 161 -2.59 -0.76 9.13
N VAL A 162 -1.43 -0.26 8.69
CA VAL A 162 -0.74 0.85 9.36
C VAL A 162 -1.14 2.16 8.71
N ARG A 163 -1.59 3.11 9.53
CA ARG A 163 -2.06 4.43 9.12
C ARG A 163 -1.40 5.52 9.94
N LEU A 164 -1.52 6.75 9.45
CA LEU A 164 -1.03 7.94 10.13
C LEU A 164 -2.19 8.63 10.85
N ASP A 165 -2.27 8.44 12.17
CA ASP A 165 -3.39 8.90 12.99
C ASP A 165 -2.94 9.82 14.13
N GLN A 166 -3.83 10.70 14.57
CA GLN A 166 -3.68 11.43 15.83
C GLN A 166 -3.97 10.45 16.97
N ILE A 167 -3.12 10.46 18.00
CA ILE A 167 -3.26 9.55 19.14
C ILE A 167 -3.74 10.34 20.35
N GLY A 168 -4.90 9.96 20.89
CA GLY A 168 -5.49 10.59 22.07
C GLY A 168 -4.95 10.03 23.39
N SER A 169 -5.72 10.21 24.46
CA SER A 169 -5.39 9.69 25.79
C SER A 169 -5.82 8.24 26.03
N GLY A 170 -6.49 7.61 25.07
CA GLY A 170 -6.97 6.23 25.22
C GLY A 170 -5.81 5.22 25.18
N PRO A 171 -5.71 4.30 26.16
CA PRO A 171 -4.58 3.37 26.25
C PRO A 171 -4.48 2.42 25.05
N GLU A 172 -5.61 1.94 24.51
CA GLU A 172 -5.64 1.09 23.32
C GLU A 172 -5.04 1.81 22.08
N GLN A 173 -5.34 3.11 21.91
CA GLN A 173 -4.81 3.87 20.78
C GLN A 173 -3.30 4.06 20.87
N ARG A 174 -2.78 4.21 22.10
CA ARG A 174 -1.35 4.36 22.37
C ARG A 174 -0.61 3.05 22.20
N GLU A 175 -1.22 1.93 22.61
CA GLU A 175 -0.72 0.58 22.36
C GLU A 175 -0.65 0.28 20.86
N ASP A 176 -1.71 0.58 20.10
CA ASP A 176 -1.76 0.42 18.63
C ASP A 176 -0.72 1.28 17.88
N ALA A 177 -0.22 2.34 18.52
CA ALA A 177 0.75 3.29 17.99
C ALA A 177 2.15 3.14 18.60
N THR A 178 2.36 2.11 19.41
CA THR A 178 3.63 1.79 20.04
C THR A 178 4.12 0.44 19.57
N PHE A 179 5.36 0.41 19.09
CA PHE A 179 5.98 -0.74 18.48
C PHE A 179 7.30 -1.05 19.17
N GLU A 180 7.69 -2.30 19.20
CA GLU A 180 9.06 -2.65 19.56
C GLU A 180 9.91 -2.68 18.29
N ARG A 181 11.07 -2.03 18.34
CA ARG A 181 12.05 -2.07 17.25
C ARG A 181 13.03 -3.18 17.52
N VAL A 182 13.00 -4.21 16.70
CA VAL A 182 13.92 -5.35 16.77
C VAL A 182 14.94 -5.29 15.64
N SER A 183 15.98 -6.12 15.73
CA SER A 183 16.90 -6.36 14.61
C SER A 183 16.12 -6.91 13.41
N GLY A 184 16.47 -6.48 12.20
CA GLY A 184 15.75 -6.89 11.00
C GLY A 184 15.75 -8.40 10.82
N LEU A 185 14.59 -8.97 10.52
CA LEU A 185 14.41 -10.42 10.37
C LEU A 185 15.28 -11.00 9.24
N ALA A 186 15.40 -10.28 8.12
CA ALA A 186 16.20 -10.71 6.96
C ALA A 186 17.63 -10.14 6.95
N ASP A 187 17.88 -9.05 7.69
CA ASP A 187 19.19 -8.38 7.77
C ASP A 187 19.30 -7.68 9.14
N SER A 188 20.27 -8.13 9.94
CA SER A 188 20.44 -7.65 11.31
C SER A 188 20.91 -6.21 11.43
N SER A 189 21.45 -5.63 10.35
CA SER A 189 21.83 -4.21 10.26
C SER A 189 20.63 -3.29 10.04
N CYS A 190 19.49 -3.85 9.65
CA CYS A 190 18.23 -3.15 9.44
C CYS A 190 17.27 -3.40 10.61
N HIS A 191 16.02 -2.97 10.48
CA HIS A 191 15.02 -3.05 11.55
C HIS A 191 13.74 -3.72 11.10
N SER A 192 13.14 -4.45 12.03
CA SER A 192 11.75 -4.89 11.95
C SER A 192 10.97 -4.31 13.13
N PHE A 193 9.65 -4.15 12.97
CA PHE A 193 8.79 -3.55 13.97
C PHE A 193 7.75 -4.55 14.42
N THR A 194 7.69 -4.80 15.73
CA THR A 194 6.71 -5.71 16.34
C THR A 194 5.65 -4.93 17.10
N THR A 195 4.43 -5.46 17.12
CA THR A 195 3.34 -4.96 17.95
C THR A 195 3.30 -5.67 19.30
N ALA A 196 2.57 -5.12 20.27
CA ALA A 196 2.48 -5.67 21.64
C ALA A 196 1.98 -7.13 21.70
N ASP A 197 1.21 -7.55 20.69
CA ASP A 197 0.71 -8.92 20.50
C ASP A 197 1.72 -9.87 19.82
N GLY A 198 2.93 -9.42 19.52
CA GLY A 198 4.02 -10.22 18.93
C GLY A 198 3.96 -10.38 17.41
N ARG A 199 3.04 -9.69 16.73
CA ARG A 199 2.99 -9.64 15.25
C ARG A 199 3.97 -8.61 14.70
N TYR A 200 4.24 -8.64 13.40
CA TYR A 200 5.19 -7.75 12.74
C TYR A 200 4.49 -6.81 11.75
N LEU A 201 5.11 -5.64 11.54
CA LEU A 201 4.78 -4.79 10.41
C LEU A 201 5.54 -5.25 9.17
N ARG A 202 4.82 -5.51 8.09
CA ARG A 202 5.40 -5.88 6.80
C ARG A 202 4.72 -5.16 5.67
N HIS A 203 5.43 -4.94 4.57
CA HIS A 203 4.76 -4.51 3.35
C HIS A 203 4.09 -5.72 2.69
N ARG A 204 2.88 -5.53 2.16
CA ARG A 204 2.12 -6.54 1.42
C ARG A 204 1.29 -5.83 0.37
N SER A 205 1.44 -6.20 -0.91
CA SER A 205 0.84 -5.42 -2.02
C SER A 205 1.16 -3.92 -1.94
N PHE A 206 2.38 -3.58 -1.52
CA PHE A 206 2.88 -2.22 -1.33
C PHE A 206 2.12 -1.35 -0.30
N VAL A 207 1.37 -1.97 0.62
CA VAL A 207 0.83 -1.31 1.82
C VAL A 207 1.43 -1.92 3.08
N LEU A 208 1.63 -1.10 4.10
CA LEU A 208 2.16 -1.59 5.38
C LEU A 208 1.00 -2.18 6.21
N VAL A 209 1.16 -3.44 6.61
CA VAL A 209 0.15 -4.22 7.35
C VAL A 209 0.76 -4.85 8.59
N LYS A 210 -0.07 -5.12 9.60
CA LYS A 210 0.27 -5.98 10.73
C LYS A 210 -0.06 -7.41 10.37
N ASP A 211 0.91 -8.31 10.50
CA ASP A 211 0.76 -9.70 10.10
C ASP A 211 1.56 -10.65 10.99
N THR A 212 1.16 -11.92 11.01
CA THR A 212 1.84 -12.96 11.78
C THR A 212 3.02 -13.52 11.01
N ASP A 213 4.18 -13.61 11.66
CA ASP A 213 5.37 -14.24 11.08
C ASP A 213 5.12 -15.73 10.84
N ASP A 214 5.24 -16.15 9.58
CA ASP A 214 5.10 -17.55 9.14
C ASP A 214 6.44 -18.28 9.05
N GLY A 215 7.55 -17.61 9.41
CA GLY A 215 8.91 -18.13 9.34
C GLY A 215 9.46 -18.23 7.92
N SER A 216 8.76 -17.67 6.92
CA SER A 216 9.23 -17.68 5.54
C SER A 216 10.24 -16.56 5.29
N ALA A 217 11.25 -16.85 4.48
CA ALA A 217 12.22 -15.83 4.04
C ALA A 217 11.56 -14.66 3.29
N LEU A 218 10.37 -14.86 2.70
CA LEU A 218 9.61 -13.76 2.09
C LEU A 218 9.05 -12.83 3.17
N PHE A 219 8.46 -13.39 4.23
CA PHE A 219 7.96 -12.61 5.35
C PHE A 219 9.07 -11.79 5.99
N GLU A 220 10.20 -12.43 6.30
CA GLU A 220 11.36 -11.77 6.92
C GLU A 220 11.81 -10.57 6.07
N LYS A 221 11.87 -10.75 4.74
CA LYS A 221 12.22 -9.69 3.78
C LYS A 221 11.17 -8.59 3.71
N ASP A 222 9.89 -8.95 3.67
CA ASP A 222 8.79 -7.99 3.61
C ASP A 222 8.65 -7.16 4.90
N ALA A 223 9.12 -7.70 6.03
CA ALA A 223 9.09 -7.09 7.36
C ALA A 223 10.40 -6.38 7.76
N THR A 224 11.40 -6.31 6.88
CA THR A 224 12.70 -5.71 7.18
C THR A 224 12.90 -4.40 6.42
N PHE A 225 13.18 -3.33 7.16
CA PHE A 225 13.38 -1.98 6.65
C PHE A 225 14.70 -1.37 7.12
N CYS A 226 15.49 -0.86 6.19
CA CYS A 226 16.79 -0.28 6.44
C CYS A 226 16.65 1.25 6.59
N PRO A 227 17.06 1.83 7.73
CA PRO A 227 16.98 3.27 7.93
C PRO A 227 17.98 3.99 7.03
N ARG A 228 17.50 5.00 6.31
CA ARG A 228 18.31 5.96 5.55
C ARG A 228 18.16 7.35 6.15
N PRO A 229 19.21 8.19 6.12
CA PRO A 229 19.08 9.58 6.55
C PRO A 229 17.99 10.30 5.75
N ALA A 230 17.10 11.01 6.44
CA ALA A 230 16.17 11.94 5.81
C ALA A 230 16.79 13.35 5.72
N ALA A 231 16.21 14.21 4.88
CA ALA A 231 16.64 15.61 4.78
C ALA A 231 16.39 16.40 6.09
N SER A 232 15.41 15.99 6.87
CA SER A 232 15.14 16.57 8.19
C SER A 232 16.06 15.96 9.24
N SER A 233 16.75 16.81 10.02
CA SER A 233 17.65 16.36 11.09
C SER A 233 16.93 15.45 12.09
N GLY A 234 17.59 14.34 12.45
CA GLY A 234 17.07 13.32 13.37
C GLY A 234 15.90 12.49 12.82
N ALA A 235 15.52 12.67 11.55
CA ALA A 235 14.52 11.85 10.89
C ALA A 235 15.18 10.80 9.99
N VAL A 236 14.42 9.74 9.70
CA VAL A 236 14.82 8.64 8.84
C VAL A 236 13.77 8.39 7.77
N MET A 237 14.22 7.88 6.62
CA MET A 237 13.38 7.20 5.64
C MET A 237 13.63 5.69 5.80
N LEU A 238 12.59 4.88 5.71
CA LEU A 238 12.68 3.43 5.92
C LEU A 238 12.59 2.71 4.57
N GLU A 239 13.73 2.25 4.07
CA GLU A 239 13.86 1.53 2.79
C GLU A 239 13.54 0.05 2.96
N SER A 240 12.81 -0.58 2.04
CA SER A 240 12.60 -2.04 2.09
C SER A 240 13.85 -2.80 1.67
N VAL A 241 14.21 -3.87 2.41
CA VAL A 241 15.39 -4.68 2.09
C VAL A 241 15.23 -5.46 0.77
N ASN A 242 14.02 -5.92 0.45
CA ASN A 242 13.74 -6.70 -0.75
C ASN A 242 13.20 -5.87 -1.92
N TYR A 243 12.90 -4.59 -1.70
CA TYR A 243 12.63 -3.63 -2.77
C TYR A 243 13.52 -2.37 -2.63
N PRO A 244 14.82 -2.48 -2.95
CA PRO A 244 15.73 -1.33 -2.95
C PRO A 244 15.19 -0.18 -3.80
N GLY A 245 15.39 1.05 -3.33
CA GLY A 245 14.83 2.26 -3.93
C GLY A 245 13.36 2.50 -3.62
N ARG A 246 12.72 1.67 -2.77
CA ARG A 246 11.36 1.92 -2.26
C ARG A 246 11.36 2.19 -0.76
N PHE A 247 10.60 3.19 -0.36
CA PHE A 247 10.54 3.63 1.03
C PHE A 247 9.11 3.63 1.55
N LEU A 248 8.98 3.44 2.85
CA LEU A 248 7.72 3.66 3.54
C LEU A 248 7.39 5.15 3.49
N ARG A 249 6.17 5.44 3.06
CA ARG A 249 5.61 6.78 2.88
C ARG A 249 4.16 6.78 3.36
N HIS A 250 3.71 7.85 4.00
CA HIS A 250 2.28 8.02 4.20
C HIS A 250 1.66 8.69 2.97
N ARG A 251 0.50 8.18 2.50
CA ARG A 251 -0.26 8.77 1.40
C ARG A 251 -1.74 8.68 1.72
N ASN A 252 -2.41 9.82 1.81
CA ASN A 252 -3.80 9.90 2.31
C ASN A 252 -3.96 9.17 3.66
N PHE A 253 -2.97 9.35 4.55
CA PHE A 253 -2.85 8.70 5.85
C PHE A 253 -2.70 7.16 5.84
N GLN A 254 -2.57 6.50 4.68
CA GLN A 254 -2.21 5.08 4.61
C GLN A 254 -0.69 4.94 4.46
N LEU A 255 -0.05 4.05 5.23
CA LEU A 255 1.36 3.75 5.02
C LEU A 255 1.52 2.78 3.85
N ARG A 256 2.39 3.16 2.91
CA ARG A 256 2.64 2.47 1.64
C ARG A 256 4.13 2.37 1.36
N LEU A 257 4.51 1.39 0.56
CA LEU A 257 5.86 1.22 0.04
C LEU A 257 5.90 1.75 -1.40
N GLU A 258 6.49 2.93 -1.60
CA GLU A 258 6.52 3.59 -2.92
C GLU A 258 7.96 3.80 -3.42
N PRO A 259 8.18 3.86 -4.76
CA PRO A 259 9.47 4.22 -5.32
C PRO A 259 9.91 5.63 -4.88
N TYR A 260 11.20 5.78 -4.62
CA TYR A 260 11.82 7.06 -4.31
C TYR A 260 11.53 8.09 -5.39
N GLN A 261 11.10 9.27 -4.95
CA GLN A 261 10.90 10.43 -5.79
C GLN A 261 11.65 11.62 -5.19
N HIS A 262 12.24 12.44 -6.06
CA HIS A 262 13.00 13.61 -5.66
C HIS A 262 12.11 14.86 -5.64
N ASP A 263 10.96 14.76 -4.98
CA ASP A 263 10.02 15.87 -4.78
C ASP A 263 9.79 16.16 -3.30
N GLY A 264 9.52 17.42 -2.98
CA GLY A 264 9.42 17.88 -1.59
C GLY A 264 8.32 17.19 -0.79
N LEU A 265 7.19 16.86 -1.44
CA LEU A 265 6.07 16.20 -0.76
C LEU A 265 6.41 14.74 -0.46
N TYR A 266 7.01 14.01 -1.40
CA TYR A 266 7.52 12.66 -1.17
C TYR A 266 8.51 12.61 -0.02
N LEU A 267 9.49 13.51 -0.02
CA LEU A 267 10.51 13.56 1.03
C LEU A 267 9.87 13.86 2.39
N ALA A 268 8.93 14.79 2.44
CA ALA A 268 8.18 15.11 3.65
C ALA A 268 7.34 13.92 4.16
N ASP A 269 6.65 13.23 3.26
CA ASP A 269 5.76 12.10 3.58
C ASP A 269 6.50 10.80 3.95
N SER A 270 7.76 10.67 3.53
CA SER A 270 8.60 9.49 3.78
C SER A 270 9.59 9.71 4.94
N SER A 271 9.55 10.89 5.58
CA SER A 271 10.43 11.23 6.70
C SER A 271 9.71 11.01 8.03
N PHE A 272 10.30 10.18 8.88
CA PHE A 272 9.74 9.87 10.20
C PHE A 272 10.76 10.08 11.32
N ARG A 273 10.27 10.39 12.51
CA ARG A 273 11.06 10.43 13.74
C ARG A 273 10.65 9.25 14.61
N LEU A 274 11.63 8.43 14.99
CA LEU A 274 11.44 7.38 15.99
C LEU A 274 11.56 8.05 17.36
N VAL A 275 10.46 8.08 18.10
CA VAL A 275 10.37 8.69 19.43
C VAL A 275 10.06 7.63 20.47
N ALA A 276 10.16 7.99 21.76
CA ALA A 276 9.68 7.12 22.83
C ALA A 276 8.21 6.75 22.61
N GLY A 277 7.85 5.52 22.99
CA GLY A 277 6.50 5.00 22.92
C GLY A 277 5.51 5.89 23.67
N LEU A 278 4.25 5.80 23.28
CA LEU A 278 3.19 6.56 23.91
C LEU A 278 2.69 5.77 25.14
N ASP A 279 2.79 6.39 26.32
CA ASP A 279 2.24 5.89 27.61
C ASP A 279 0.81 6.39 27.82
#